data_AF-A0A3B1DMN9-F1
#
_entry.id   AF-A0A3B1DMN9-F1
#
_cell.length_a   1.000
_cell.length_b   1.000
_cell.length_c   1.000
_cell.angle_alpha   90.00
_cell.angle_beta   90.00
_cell.angle_gamma   90.00
#
_symmetry.space_group_name_H-M   'P 1'
#
loop_
_entity.id
_entity.type
_entity.pdbx_description
1 polymer ?
#
loop_
_entity_poly.entity_id
_entity_poly.type
_entity_poly.pdbx_seq_one_letter_code
_entity_poly.pdbx_strand_id
1 'polypeptide(L)' 'MMNELSEAMVVTMKNAAGKMTGANRRAFEAQVVLDYLGGDARLAETVLGWSRK' A
#
# COMPACT_ATOMS: atom_id res chain seq x y z
N MET A 1 17.83 -0.78 -3.94
CA MET A 1 17.16 -0.85 -5.26
C MET A 1 15.82 -0.20 -5.09
N MET A 2 15.59 0.97 -5.69
CA MET A 2 14.27 1.60 -5.69
C MET A 2 13.50 0.91 -6.80
N ASN A 3 12.66 -0.07 -6.45
CA ASN A 3 11.71 -0.61 -7.41
C ASN A 3 10.75 0.53 -7.72
N GLU A 4 10.83 1.10 -8.93
CA GLU A 4 9.85 2.06 -9.39
C GLU A 4 8.46 1.43 -9.25
N LEU A 5 7.61 2.06 -8.45
CA LEU A 5 6.26 1.59 -8.24
C LEU A 5 5.45 1.86 -9.51
N SER A 6 5.28 0.83 -10.35
CA SER A 6 4.49 0.97 -11.57
C SER A 6 3.00 1.08 -11.26
N GLU A 7 2.24 1.72 -12.16
CA GLU A 7 0.78 1.79 -12.05
C GLU A 7 0.13 0.40 -11.95
N ALA A 8 0.65 -0.59 -12.67
CA ALA A 8 0.17 -1.96 -12.61
C ALA A 8 0.37 -2.59 -11.21
N MET A 9 1.48 -2.28 -10.54
CA MET A 9 1.72 -2.72 -9.17
C MET A 9 0.75 -2.05 -8.20
N VAL A 10 0.52 -0.73 -8.33
CA VAL A 10 -0.48 0.00 -7.52
C VAL A 10 -1.86 -0.63 -7.65
N VAL A 11 -2.32 -0.89 -8.88
CA VAL A 11 -3.62 -1.54 -9.14
C VAL A 11 -3.67 -2.93 -8.50
N THR A 12 -2.60 -3.70 -8.60
CA THR A 12 -2.51 -5.05 -8.02
C THR A 12 -2.57 -5.02 -6.51
N MET A 13 -1.83 -4.11 -5.86
CA MET A 13 -1.83 -3.92 -4.41
C MET A 13 -3.21 -3.50 -3.89
N LYS A 14 -3.88 -2.57 -4.58
CA LYS A 14 -5.25 -2.14 -4.22
C LYS A 14 -6.25 -3.28 -4.37
N ASN A 15 -6.15 -4.07 -5.43
CA ASN A 15 -6.98 -5.25 -5.63
C ASN A 15 -6.74 -6.33 -4.56
N ALA A 16 -5.48 -6.56 -4.15
CA ALA A 16 -5.14 -7.50 -3.10
C ALA A 16 -5.68 -7.03 -1.74
N ALA A 17 -5.47 -5.77 -1.38
CA ALA A 17 -6.01 -5.17 -0.16
C ALA A 17 -7.54 -5.25 -0.10
N GLY A 18 -8.23 -5.05 -1.23
CA GLY A 18 -9.69 -5.16 -1.32
C GLY A 18 -10.25 -6.58 -1.09
N LYS A 19 -9.41 -7.62 -1.24
CA LYS A 19 -9.77 -9.02 -0.92
C LYS A 19 -9.53 -9.39 0.54
N MET A 20 -8.91 -8.50 1.32
CA MET A 20 -8.64 -8.68 2.74
C MET A 20 -9.54 -7.78 3.59
N THR A 21 -9.78 -8.17 4.84
CA THR A 21 -10.57 -7.38 5.78
C THR A 21 -9.89 -7.29 7.15
N GLY A 22 -10.30 -6.29 7.94
CA GLY A 22 -9.88 -6.15 9.33
C GLY A 22 -8.37 -6.04 9.52
N ALA A 23 -7.84 -6.80 10.49
CA ALA A 23 -6.42 -6.76 10.86
C ALA A 23 -5.48 -7.21 9.74
N ASN A 24 -5.89 -8.21 8.95
CA ASN A 24 -5.08 -8.74 7.86
C ASN A 24 -4.86 -7.70 6.77
N ARG A 25 -5.91 -6.95 6.43
CA ARG A 25 -5.82 -5.84 5.47
C ARG A 25 -4.84 -4.77 5.97
N ARG A 26 -4.96 -4.33 7.23
CA ARG A 26 -4.08 -3.30 7.80
C ARG A 26 -2.62 -3.75 7.86
N ALA A 27 -2.36 -5.01 8.20
CA ALA A 27 -1.00 -5.56 8.23
C ALA A 27 -0.38 -5.58 6.82
N PHE A 28 -1.16 -6.00 5.81
CA PHE A 28 -0.74 -5.96 4.42
C PHE A 28 -0.43 -4.53 3.94
N GLU A 29 -1.36 -3.60 4.18
CA GLU A 29 -1.19 -2.19 3.80
C GLU A 29 0.06 -1.58 4.46
N ALA A 30 0.28 -1.84 5.75
CA ALA A 30 1.46 -1.38 6.47
C ALA A 30 2.77 -1.92 5.88
N GLN A 31 2.82 -3.22 5.57
CA GLN A 31 4.03 -3.82 5.00
C GLN A 31 4.34 -3.26 3.61
N VAL A 32 3.33 -3.09 2.76
CA VAL A 32 3.50 -2.48 1.43
C VAL A 32 4.03 -1.05 1.53
N VAL A 33 3.53 -0.26 2.48
CA VAL A 33 4.01 1.11 2.68
C VAL A 33 5.46 1.13 3.17
N LEU A 34 5.87 0.19 4.02
CA LEU A 34 7.27 0.05 4.43
C LEU A 34 8.19 -0.34 3.26
N ASP A 35 7.76 -1.34 2.48
CA ASP A 35 8.59 -1.94 1.42
C ASP A 35 8.76 -0.99 0.23
N TYR A 36 7.71 -0.26 -0.14
CA TYR A 36 7.67 0.51 -1.39
C TYR A 36 7.64 2.03 -1.20
N LEU A 37 7.12 2.51 -0.08
CA LEU A 37 6.92 3.94 0.19
C LEU A 37 7.78 4.43 1.37
N GLY A 38 8.70 3.60 1.87
CA GLY A 38 9.61 3.96 2.97
C GLY A 38 8.91 4.27 4.30
N GLY A 39 7.68 3.80 4.49
CA GLY A 39 6.90 4.11 5.68
C GLY A 39 6.19 5.47 5.65
N ASP A 40 6.24 6.23 4.54
CA ASP A 40 5.62 7.55 4.47
C ASP A 40 4.09 7.46 4.30
N ALA A 41 3.37 7.77 5.37
CA ALA A 41 1.91 7.79 5.39
C ALA A 41 1.29 8.81 4.42
N ARG A 42 1.96 9.93 4.12
CA ARG A 42 1.47 10.92 3.14
C ARG A 42 1.59 10.36 1.73
N LEU A 43 2.66 9.64 1.45
CA LEU A 43 2.87 8.98 0.17
C LEU A 43 1.88 7.82 -0.01
N ALA A 44 1.61 7.06 1.05
CA ALA A 44 0.58 6.01 1.04
C ALA A 44 -0.81 6.54 0.72
N GLU A 45 -1.19 7.68 1.31
CA GLU A 45 -2.45 8.37 1.02
C GLU A 45 -2.48 8.84 -0.45
N THR A 46 -1.39 9.42 -0.94
CA THR A 46 -1.32 9.98 -2.31
C THR A 46 -1.31 8.90 -3.40
N VAL A 47 -0.56 7.82 -3.20
CA VAL A 47 -0.31 6.79 -4.23
C VAL A 47 -1.34 5.65 -4.16
N LEU A 48 -1.65 5.19 -2.95
CA LEU A 48 -2.49 4.00 -2.75
C LEU A 48 -3.92 4.36 -2.30
N GLY A 49 -4.14 5.59 -1.80
CA GLY A 49 -5.42 6.01 -1.22
C GLY A 49 -5.70 5.36 0.14
N TRP A 50 -4.66 4.85 0.80
CA TRP A 50 -4.79 4.21 2.11
C TRP A 50 -4.67 5.25 3.21
N SER A 51 -5.75 5.36 3.98
CA SER A 51 -5.90 6.33 5.05
C SER A 51 -5.20 5.87 6.33
N ARG A 52 -4.84 6.86 7.15
CA ARG A 52 -4.13 6.72 8.43
C ARG A 52 -5.02 6.26 9.59
N LYS A 53 -6.27 5.88 9.32
CA LYS A 53 -7.34 5.71 10.32
C LYS A 53 -7.61 4.26 10.68
#